data_AF-A0AAE1L112-F1
#
_entry.id   AF-A0AAE1L112-F1
#
_cell.length_a   1.000
_cell.length_b   1.000
_cell.length_c   1.000
_cell.angle_alpha   90.00
_cell.angle_beta   90.00
_cell.angle_gamma   90.00
#
_symmetry.space_group_name_H-M   'P 1'
#
loop_
_entity.id
_entity.type
_entity.pdbx_description
1 polymer ?
#
loop_
_entity_poly.entity_id
_entity_poly.type
_entity_poly.pdbx_seq_one_letter_code
_entity_poly.pdbx_strand_id
1 'polypeptide(L)'
;MVGWRGLAGMTAAVVMAALLSLPTLSMADNEEGESCPFGNETLEHGEMAMMLAECCLKLVCCNGTIKKSYLDHAAPLRHLNGHPCDNTDPPHTRHGSGDHKPRSCCGWKDMVYPAGYLMNNTCFQLECHMGHWDFTGLINEECGHCIVYDDPHFKTFDGWFYDWHGTCNYSLAQTGDSYDAACGVYGDFKKCNAFPSCVNRATFKDNRHTVIEIDHSDIHTVMVNGETFMVTNNHGCKELINTGGYHNVLACMFMDQYSLLIGSSGLSVMVSPFRLDIWAAADLNNTLGGLCGRFNWNETDDFTLRNGTELPLETFPTVFPESWMTNVSDPDDCPEPAERMDDACEGNTEHVRRCKRVGGNAALCRGIQMNVNEAFWKSCSYDLCHMIRNGASKKKTRKYIKKIIARSNCLTQNIKDMTELLED
;
A
#
# COMPACT_ATOMS: atom_id res chain seq x y z
N MET A 1 82.23 24.68 -17.72
CA MET A 1 82.80 24.79 -16.35
C MET A 1 81.67 24.46 -15.37
N VAL A 2 81.92 23.50 -14.46
CA VAL A 2 81.41 23.31 -13.07
C VAL A 2 80.00 23.88 -12.77
N GLY A 3 79.00 23.20 -12.18
CA GLY A 3 78.93 21.97 -11.40
C GLY A 3 77.70 22.03 -10.47
N TRP A 4 76.92 20.95 -10.47
CA TRP A 4 75.89 20.38 -9.56
C TRP A 4 75.37 21.02 -8.25
N ARG A 5 74.13 20.55 -7.95
CA ARG A 5 73.40 20.24 -6.66
C ARG A 5 72.24 21.20 -6.34
N GLY A 6 70.99 20.77 -6.10
CA GLY A 6 70.35 19.46 -6.11
C GLY A 6 68.95 19.52 -5.46
N LEU A 7 68.05 18.61 -5.90
CA LEU A 7 66.91 17.95 -5.22
C LEU A 7 65.79 18.84 -4.65
N ALA A 8 64.50 18.48 -4.59
CA ALA A 8 63.60 17.44 -5.07
C ALA A 8 62.22 17.94 -4.56
N GLY A 9 61.14 18.05 -5.32
CA GLY A 9 60.25 17.02 -5.86
C GLY A 9 58.95 17.77 -6.20
N MET A 10 58.50 17.75 -7.45
CA MET A 10 57.46 16.85 -7.98
C MET A 10 56.19 16.80 -7.10
N THR A 11 54.98 17.12 -7.57
CA THR A 11 54.49 17.56 -8.89
C THR A 11 52.99 17.90 -8.76
N ALA A 12 52.56 18.94 -9.50
CA ALA A 12 51.32 19.06 -10.29
C ALA A 12 49.97 18.90 -9.55
N ALA A 13 49.11 19.90 -9.35
CA ALA A 13 48.57 20.94 -10.24
C ALA A 13 47.97 20.44 -11.56
N VAL A 14 46.78 21.00 -11.89
CA VAL A 14 46.24 21.40 -13.22
C VAL A 14 44.91 20.71 -13.60
N VAL A 15 43.84 21.35 -14.09
CA VAL A 15 43.41 22.76 -14.23
C VAL A 15 42.04 22.81 -15.01
N MET A 16 41.28 23.92 -14.87
CA MET A 16 40.35 24.58 -15.84
C MET A 16 39.06 23.83 -16.29
N ALA A 17 37.98 24.43 -16.81
CA ALA A 17 37.66 25.76 -17.37
C ALA A 17 36.11 25.93 -17.40
N ALA A 18 35.53 27.11 -17.11
CA ALA A 18 35.12 28.18 -18.05
C ALA A 18 33.67 28.01 -18.63
N LEU A 19 32.68 28.85 -18.26
CA LEU A 19 32.25 30.14 -18.90
C LEU A 19 31.41 29.90 -20.20
N LEU A 20 30.23 30.47 -20.53
CA LEU A 20 29.56 31.77 -20.32
C LEU A 20 28.09 31.69 -20.80
N SER A 21 27.17 32.49 -20.24
CA SER A 21 26.40 33.55 -20.96
C SER A 21 25.22 34.12 -20.14
N LEU A 22 25.14 35.45 -20.06
CA LEU A 22 24.01 36.29 -19.60
C LEU A 22 23.74 37.32 -20.72
N PRO A 23 22.49 37.83 -20.93
CA PRO A 23 22.10 39.06 -20.23
C PRO A 23 20.59 39.22 -19.83
N THR A 24 20.40 39.65 -18.57
CA THR A 24 19.49 40.67 -18.00
C THR A 24 17.97 40.67 -18.24
N LEU A 25 17.21 40.42 -17.16
CA LEU A 25 16.08 41.29 -16.73
C LEU A 25 15.81 41.15 -15.21
N SER A 26 16.12 42.25 -14.48
CA SER A 26 15.59 42.78 -13.22
C SER A 26 15.19 41.86 -12.04
N MET A 27 15.91 42.06 -10.93
CA MET A 27 15.68 41.57 -9.56
C MET A 27 14.44 42.18 -8.87
N ALA A 28 13.82 41.41 -7.95
CA ALA A 28 13.22 41.77 -6.64
C ALA A 28 12.14 40.71 -6.30
N ASP A 29 12.23 39.83 -5.30
CA ASP A 29 12.98 39.86 -4.04
C ASP A 29 13.64 38.50 -3.77
N ASN A 30 14.97 38.46 -3.80
CA ASN A 30 15.76 37.43 -3.10
C ASN A 30 15.90 37.93 -1.67
N GLU A 31 15.12 37.39 -0.73
CA GLU A 31 15.59 37.39 0.65
C GLU A 31 16.72 36.36 0.74
N GLU A 32 17.93 36.83 1.04
CA GLU A 32 19.08 36.00 1.39
C GLU A 32 18.70 35.13 2.59
N GLY A 33 18.29 33.88 2.35
CA GLY A 33 18.02 32.92 3.41
C GLY A 33 19.32 32.56 4.11
N GLU A 34 19.54 33.11 5.31
CA GLU A 34 20.69 32.78 6.16
C GLU A 34 20.82 31.27 6.38
N SER A 35 22.04 30.73 6.24
CA SER A 35 22.35 29.34 6.53
C SER A 35 22.49 29.09 8.04
N CYS A 36 22.05 27.91 8.48
CA CYS A 36 22.09 27.48 9.86
C CYS A 36 23.30 26.55 10.10
N PRO A 37 24.19 26.87 11.06
CA PRO A 37 25.21 25.91 11.49
C PRO A 37 24.57 24.71 12.20
N PHE A 38 24.95 23.48 11.84
CA PHE A 38 24.41 22.24 12.37
C PHE A 38 25.49 21.15 12.50
N GLY A 39 25.94 20.88 13.73
CA GLY A 39 27.08 19.99 13.95
C GLY A 39 28.35 20.54 13.29
N ASN A 40 28.97 19.76 12.41
CA ASN A 40 30.12 20.18 11.59
C ASN A 40 29.72 20.69 10.19
N GLU A 41 28.43 20.77 9.90
CA GLU A 41 27.89 21.15 8.59
C GLU A 41 27.10 22.47 8.69
N THR A 42 26.74 23.02 7.53
CA THR A 42 25.91 24.22 7.40
C THR A 42 24.72 23.88 6.53
N LEU A 43 23.52 24.13 7.04
CA LEU A 43 22.24 23.90 6.36
C LEU A 43 21.73 25.20 5.73
N GLU A 44 21.27 25.16 4.49
CA GLU A 44 20.63 26.29 3.83
C GLU A 44 19.20 26.52 4.34
N HIS A 45 18.65 27.71 4.11
CA HIS A 45 17.27 28.01 4.48
C HIS A 45 16.29 27.01 3.84
N GLY A 46 15.43 26.39 4.64
CA GLY A 46 14.50 25.34 4.22
C GLY A 46 15.07 23.92 4.31
N GLU A 47 16.38 23.75 4.49
CA GLU A 47 16.99 22.43 4.66
C GLU A 47 16.64 21.82 6.01
N MET A 48 16.44 20.50 5.99
CA MET A 48 16.04 19.72 7.15
C MET A 48 17.25 19.21 7.92
N ALA A 49 17.28 19.53 9.21
CA ALA A 49 18.28 19.07 10.15
C ALA A 49 17.74 17.82 10.87
N MET A 50 18.16 16.62 10.48
CA MET A 50 17.84 15.41 11.24
C MET A 50 18.75 15.32 12.47
N MET A 51 18.41 16.01 13.57
CA MET A 51 19.10 15.81 14.85
C MET A 51 18.15 15.19 15.87
N LEU A 52 18.67 14.11 16.45
CA LEU A 52 18.13 13.30 17.52
C LEU A 52 17.10 12.27 17.05
N ALA A 53 17.64 11.16 16.55
CA ALA A 53 16.96 9.86 16.62
C ALA A 53 16.43 9.58 18.05
N GLU A 54 17.05 10.14 19.09
CA GLU A 54 16.55 10.05 20.47
C GLU A 54 15.27 10.84 20.79
N CYS A 55 14.86 11.79 19.94
CA CYS A 55 13.72 12.68 20.18
C CYS A 55 12.70 12.75 19.03
N CYS A 56 12.93 12.07 17.90
CA CYS A 56 12.00 12.02 16.76
C CYS A 56 11.52 13.42 16.30
N LEU A 57 12.43 14.40 16.25
CA LEU A 57 12.13 15.79 15.89
C LEU A 57 12.54 16.07 14.44
N LYS A 58 11.62 16.69 13.68
CA LYS A 58 11.93 17.30 12.39
C LYS A 58 12.37 18.75 12.63
N LEU A 59 13.60 19.09 12.27
CA LEU A 59 14.12 20.44 12.39
C LEU A 59 14.32 21.03 10.99
N VAL A 60 14.04 22.32 10.83
CA VAL A 60 14.18 23.06 9.57
C VAL A 60 14.98 24.32 9.82
N CYS A 61 15.93 24.63 8.94
CA CYS A 61 16.60 25.92 8.96
C CYS A 61 15.65 27.02 8.47
N CYS A 62 15.40 28.03 9.30
CA CYS A 62 14.50 29.13 8.98
C CYS A 62 15.16 30.47 9.35
N ASN A 63 15.78 31.12 8.36
CA ASN A 63 16.52 32.38 8.49
C ASN A 63 17.58 32.26 9.60
N GLY A 64 18.63 31.47 9.33
CA GLY A 64 19.82 31.39 10.18
C GLY A 64 19.62 30.69 11.52
N THR A 65 18.39 30.24 11.81
CA THR A 65 18.02 29.54 13.03
C THR A 65 17.32 28.21 12.74
N ILE A 66 17.73 27.17 13.47
CA ILE A 66 17.11 25.85 13.38
C ILE A 66 15.86 25.84 14.25
N LYS A 67 14.71 25.59 13.62
CA LYS A 67 13.39 25.57 14.27
C LYS A 67 12.82 24.15 14.25
N LYS A 68 12.00 23.83 15.25
CA LYS A 68 11.15 22.63 15.19
C LYS A 68 10.08 22.87 14.14
N SER A 69 9.91 21.91 13.24
CA SER A 69 8.69 21.79 12.44
C SER A 69 7.59 21.28 13.39
N TYR A 70 6.72 22.18 13.83
CA TYR A 70 5.55 21.81 14.61
C TYR A 70 4.56 21.10 13.69
N LEU A 71 4.38 19.79 13.87
CA LEU A 71 3.05 19.20 13.70
C LEU A 71 2.38 19.21 15.07
N ASP A 72 1.61 20.26 15.31
CA ASP A 72 0.57 20.38 16.33
C ASP A 72 -0.38 19.15 16.26
N HIS A 73 -0.79 18.41 17.30
CA HIS A 73 -1.09 18.63 18.73
C HIS A 73 -0.48 17.47 19.57
N ALA A 74 0.04 17.62 20.80
CA ALA A 74 -0.56 18.25 21.97
C ALA A 74 0.51 18.61 23.04
N ALA A 75 0.15 19.61 23.86
CA ALA A 75 0.80 20.19 25.04
C ALA A 75 1.76 21.39 24.81
N PRO A 76 1.58 22.50 25.57
CA PRO A 76 2.43 23.68 25.45
C PRO A 76 3.73 23.49 26.23
N LEU A 77 4.86 23.71 25.58
CA LEU A 77 6.12 23.98 26.29
C LEU A 77 6.64 25.37 25.91
N ARG A 78 6.92 26.12 26.97
CA ARG A 78 7.29 27.55 26.96
C ARG A 78 8.58 27.79 26.18
N HIS A 79 8.55 28.87 25.39
CA HIS A 79 9.66 29.68 24.89
C HIS A 79 11.02 29.00 24.71
N LEU A 80 11.33 28.57 23.48
CA LEU A 80 12.71 28.44 23.00
C LEU A 80 13.22 29.80 22.52
N ASN A 81 13.43 30.71 23.46
CA ASN A 81 14.40 31.80 23.33
C ASN A 81 15.34 31.64 24.53
N GLY A 82 16.39 30.85 24.39
CA GLY A 82 17.30 30.59 25.49
C GLY A 82 18.40 29.61 25.13
N HIS A 83 19.63 30.04 25.36
CA HIS A 83 20.85 29.25 25.36
C HIS A 83 20.73 27.94 26.18
N PRO A 84 21.57 26.94 25.88
CA PRO A 84 21.48 25.59 26.44
C PRO A 84 21.68 25.58 27.96
N CYS A 85 21.00 24.63 28.59
CA CYS A 85 21.11 24.15 29.97
C CYS A 85 22.22 24.78 30.82
N ASP A 86 21.84 25.49 31.88
CA ASP A 86 22.74 25.76 33.00
C ASP A 86 22.43 24.84 34.20
N ASN A 87 23.51 24.36 34.80
CA ASN A 87 23.59 23.30 35.81
C ASN A 87 23.18 23.82 37.19
N THR A 88 22.33 23.08 37.92
CA THR A 88 22.44 22.98 39.39
C THR A 88 21.80 21.69 39.89
N ASP A 89 22.60 20.63 40.02
CA ASP A 89 22.59 19.75 41.19
C ASP A 89 23.88 18.89 41.20
N PRO A 90 24.51 18.65 42.37
CA PRO A 90 25.90 18.20 42.46
C PRO A 90 26.10 16.69 42.18
N PRO A 91 27.32 16.25 41.83
CA PRO A 91 27.57 14.91 41.32
C PRO A 91 27.71 13.91 42.47
N HIS A 92 26.67 13.12 42.71
CA HIS A 92 26.80 11.85 43.42
C HIS A 92 26.52 10.68 42.47
N THR A 93 27.62 10.15 41.94
CA THR A 93 27.92 8.71 41.85
C THR A 93 26.79 7.77 41.41
N ARG A 94 26.87 7.28 40.17
CA ARG A 94 27.40 5.93 39.86
C ARG A 94 27.30 5.70 38.36
N HIS A 95 28.42 5.24 37.78
CA HIS A 95 28.40 4.44 36.57
C HIS A 95 27.40 3.28 36.76
N GLY A 96 26.26 3.38 36.11
CA GLY A 96 25.39 2.26 35.79
C GLY A 96 25.52 2.04 34.28
N SER A 97 26.17 0.96 33.90
CA SER A 97 26.06 0.36 32.57
C SER A 97 24.58 0.11 32.28
N GLY A 98 23.96 0.99 31.51
CA GLY A 98 22.61 0.83 31.01
C GLY A 98 22.62 1.15 29.53
N ASP A 99 22.64 0.09 28.71
CA ASP A 99 22.46 0.14 27.26
C ASP A 99 21.38 1.16 26.89
N HIS A 100 21.79 2.31 26.36
CA HIS A 100 20.88 3.21 25.66
C HIS A 100 20.56 2.57 24.32
N LYS A 101 19.55 1.70 24.31
CA LYS A 101 18.93 1.18 23.09
C LYS A 101 18.46 2.40 22.27
N PRO A 102 18.88 2.57 21.00
CA PRO A 102 18.49 3.73 20.22
C PRO A 102 16.97 3.75 20.11
N ARG A 103 16.35 4.85 20.55
CA ARG A 103 14.92 5.10 20.32
C ARG A 103 14.72 5.21 18.82
N SER A 104 14.12 4.19 18.26
CA SER A 104 13.98 3.99 16.83
C SER A 104 12.60 4.51 16.40
N CYS A 105 12.61 5.71 15.82
CA CYS A 105 11.44 6.42 15.32
C CYS A 105 10.94 5.82 14.00
N CYS A 106 9.68 6.05 13.66
CA CYS A 106 9.07 5.59 12.42
C CYS A 106 8.81 6.75 11.46
N GLY A 107 9.02 6.54 10.16
CA GLY A 107 8.72 7.52 9.10
C GLY A 107 7.33 7.30 8.49
N TRP A 108 6.59 8.36 8.20
CA TRP A 108 5.34 8.31 7.41
C TRP A 108 4.93 9.70 6.90
N LYS A 109 4.59 9.83 5.61
CA LYS A 109 4.14 11.10 4.99
C LYS A 109 5.15 12.24 5.24
N ASP A 110 6.44 11.94 5.03
CA ASP A 110 7.55 12.87 5.27
C ASP A 110 7.69 13.34 6.74
N MET A 111 7.06 12.65 7.69
CA MET A 111 7.08 12.95 9.11
C MET A 111 7.70 11.81 9.92
N VAL A 112 8.23 12.14 11.10
CA VAL A 112 8.88 11.20 12.00
C VAL A 112 8.07 11.09 13.29
N TYR A 113 7.82 9.86 13.72
CA TYR A 113 6.94 9.54 14.85
C TYR A 113 7.71 8.83 15.96
N PRO A 114 7.45 9.15 17.24
CA PRO A 114 8.08 8.49 18.36
C PRO A 114 7.58 7.07 18.56
N ALA A 115 8.41 6.23 19.18
CA ALA A 115 8.00 4.89 19.60
C ALA A 115 6.77 4.97 20.53
N GLY A 116 5.81 4.06 20.32
CA GLY A 116 4.50 4.04 20.98
C GLY A 116 3.46 4.97 20.35
N TYR A 117 3.79 5.72 19.30
CA TYR A 117 2.80 6.52 18.58
C TYR A 117 1.81 5.61 17.86
N LEU A 118 0.51 5.88 18.03
CA LEU A 118 -0.58 5.17 17.39
C LEU A 118 -1.11 5.94 16.18
N MET A 119 -0.94 5.39 14.98
CA MET A 119 -1.50 5.90 13.74
C MET A 119 -2.85 5.24 13.48
N ASN A 120 -3.93 6.03 13.45
CA ASN A 120 -5.31 5.57 13.29
C ASN A 120 -6.05 6.24 12.12
N ASN A 121 -5.36 7.06 11.32
CA ASN A 121 -5.91 7.78 10.16
C ASN A 121 -5.72 7.04 8.84
N THR A 122 -5.33 5.76 8.88
CA THR A 122 -5.30 4.85 7.75
C THR A 122 -6.30 3.72 7.99
N CYS A 123 -6.50 2.82 7.03
CA CYS A 123 -7.37 1.67 7.24
C CYS A 123 -6.82 0.63 8.22
N PHE A 124 -5.52 0.64 8.47
CA PHE A 124 -4.85 -0.27 9.38
C PHE A 124 -4.32 0.54 10.55
N GLN A 125 -4.76 0.25 11.77
CA GLN A 125 -4.19 0.94 12.93
C GLN A 125 -2.78 0.39 13.19
N LEU A 126 -1.80 1.30 13.17
CA LEU A 126 -0.38 0.97 13.31
C LEU A 126 0.20 1.61 14.56
N GLU A 127 1.12 0.93 15.23
CA GLU A 127 1.90 1.48 16.34
C GLU A 127 3.38 1.54 15.96
N CYS A 128 4.05 2.66 16.26
CA CYS A 128 5.47 2.80 15.98
C CYS A 128 6.28 2.00 17.01
N HIS A 129 6.83 0.86 16.60
CA HIS A 129 7.65 -0.01 17.43
C HIS A 129 9.01 -0.13 16.79
N MET A 130 10.06 0.03 17.59
CA MET A 130 11.44 -0.25 17.18
C MET A 130 11.88 0.23 15.76
N GLY A 131 11.35 1.36 15.26
CA GLY A 131 11.67 1.94 13.95
C GLY A 131 10.85 1.42 12.76
N HIS A 132 9.78 0.69 13.04
CA HIS A 132 8.82 0.14 12.08
C HIS A 132 7.39 0.34 12.59
N TRP A 133 6.44 0.29 11.67
CA TRP A 133 5.02 0.39 11.99
C TRP A 133 4.42 -1.00 12.16
N ASP A 134 4.10 -1.37 13.38
CA ASP A 134 3.45 -2.65 13.69
C ASP A 134 1.94 -2.55 13.58
N PHE A 135 1.33 -3.54 12.94
CA PHE A 135 -0.12 -3.62 12.87
C PHE A 135 -0.69 -4.06 14.21
N THR A 136 -1.60 -3.26 14.76
CA THR A 136 -2.21 -3.50 16.07
C THR A 136 -3.28 -4.60 16.08
N GLY A 137 -3.64 -5.13 14.92
CA GLY A 137 -4.78 -6.05 14.78
C GLY A 137 -6.10 -5.35 14.44
N LEU A 138 -6.14 -4.02 14.44
CA LEU A 138 -7.38 -3.25 14.25
C LEU A 138 -7.45 -2.62 12.86
N ILE A 139 -8.50 -2.96 12.11
CA ILE A 139 -8.87 -2.31 10.85
C ILE A 139 -9.98 -1.29 11.14
N ASN A 140 -9.87 -0.09 10.58
CA ASN A 140 -10.89 0.94 10.73
C ASN A 140 -12.19 0.51 10.01
N GLU A 141 -13.30 0.45 10.75
CA GLU A 141 -14.61 0.03 10.24
C GLU A 141 -15.22 1.02 9.24
N GLU A 142 -14.75 2.28 9.23
CA GLU A 142 -15.16 3.30 8.25
C GLU A 142 -14.47 3.12 6.89
N CYS A 143 -13.54 2.18 6.76
CA CYS A 143 -12.92 1.88 5.47
C CYS A 143 -13.79 0.99 4.60
N GLY A 144 -13.91 1.35 3.33
CA GLY A 144 -14.44 0.46 2.29
C GLY A 144 -13.47 -0.69 2.05
N HIS A 145 -13.99 -1.90 1.81
CA HIS A 145 -13.16 -3.07 1.52
C HIS A 145 -13.64 -3.81 0.26
N CYS A 146 -12.88 -3.64 -0.83
CA CYS A 146 -13.05 -4.34 -2.10
C CYS A 146 -12.14 -5.58 -2.16
N ILE A 147 -12.61 -6.64 -2.81
CA ILE A 147 -11.88 -7.91 -2.93
C ILE A 147 -12.01 -8.44 -4.35
N VAL A 148 -10.88 -8.79 -4.95
CA VAL A 148 -10.80 -9.58 -6.19
C VAL A 148 -10.15 -10.92 -5.85
N TYR A 149 -10.83 -12.03 -6.10
CA TYR A 149 -10.38 -13.34 -5.61
C TYR A 149 -10.71 -14.50 -6.55
N ASP A 150 -9.88 -15.55 -6.48
CA ASP A 150 -10.00 -16.79 -7.25
C ASP A 150 -10.14 -16.53 -8.77
N ASP A 151 -11.30 -16.77 -9.39
CA ASP A 151 -11.46 -16.75 -10.85
C ASP A 151 -12.51 -15.79 -11.40
N PRO A 152 -12.08 -14.55 -11.59
CA PRO A 152 -12.11 -13.57 -10.54
C PRO A 152 -13.56 -13.26 -10.13
N HIS A 153 -13.85 -13.50 -8.86
CA HIS A 153 -15.00 -12.96 -8.17
C HIS A 153 -14.66 -11.59 -7.61
N PHE A 154 -15.63 -10.69 -7.61
CA PHE A 154 -15.51 -9.35 -7.09
C PHE A 154 -16.45 -9.14 -5.91
N LYS A 155 -15.97 -8.38 -4.92
CA LYS A 155 -16.74 -7.68 -3.91
C LYS A 155 -16.39 -6.20 -4.02
N THR A 156 -17.37 -5.34 -4.26
CA THR A 156 -17.17 -3.88 -4.27
C THR A 156 -16.98 -3.33 -2.86
N PHE A 157 -16.64 -2.04 -2.75
CA PHE A 157 -16.50 -1.38 -1.45
C PHE A 157 -17.81 -1.38 -0.66
N ASP A 158 -18.94 -1.20 -1.35
CA ASP A 158 -20.27 -1.09 -0.76
C ASP A 158 -20.96 -2.45 -0.54
N GLY A 159 -20.30 -3.52 -0.99
CA GLY A 159 -20.66 -4.90 -0.65
C GLY A 159 -21.38 -5.67 -1.75
N TRP A 160 -21.51 -5.11 -2.94
CA TRP A 160 -22.03 -5.81 -4.11
C TRP A 160 -21.07 -6.89 -4.60
N PHE A 161 -21.61 -8.03 -5.04
CA PHE A 161 -20.82 -9.17 -5.52
C PHE A 161 -21.18 -9.53 -6.94
N TYR A 162 -20.16 -9.82 -7.75
CA TYR A 162 -20.34 -10.23 -9.13
C TYR A 162 -19.14 -11.00 -9.67
N ASP A 163 -19.33 -11.67 -10.81
CA ASP A 163 -18.32 -12.48 -11.47
C ASP A 163 -17.96 -11.87 -12.83
N TRP A 164 -16.67 -11.68 -13.10
CA TRP A 164 -16.18 -11.16 -14.38
C TRP A 164 -14.85 -11.77 -14.79
N HIS A 165 -14.81 -12.40 -15.97
CA HIS A 165 -13.65 -13.17 -16.46
C HIS A 165 -12.89 -12.47 -17.59
N GLY A 166 -12.72 -11.15 -17.51
CA GLY A 166 -11.90 -10.39 -18.45
C GLY A 166 -10.41 -10.77 -18.38
N THR A 167 -9.67 -10.52 -19.46
CA THR A 167 -8.22 -10.82 -19.59
C THR A 167 -7.41 -9.61 -20.07
N CYS A 168 -7.69 -8.45 -19.50
CA CYS A 168 -7.06 -7.17 -19.82
C CYS A 168 -6.64 -6.43 -18.55
N ASN A 169 -6.11 -5.21 -18.72
CA ASN A 169 -5.84 -4.33 -17.60
C ASN A 169 -7.03 -3.41 -17.32
N TYR A 170 -7.58 -3.51 -16.10
CA TYR A 170 -8.75 -2.77 -15.66
C TYR A 170 -8.45 -1.86 -14.47
N SER A 171 -9.13 -0.72 -14.43
CA SER A 171 -9.15 0.16 -13.26
C SER A 171 -10.04 -0.45 -12.18
N LEU A 172 -9.45 -0.91 -11.08
CA LEU A 172 -10.19 -1.53 -9.98
C LEU A 172 -10.77 -0.47 -9.05
N ALA A 173 -9.94 0.47 -8.62
CA ALA A 173 -10.36 1.60 -7.82
C ALA A 173 -9.44 2.78 -8.12
N GLN A 174 -9.98 3.94 -8.46
CA GLN A 174 -9.19 5.14 -8.73
C GLN A 174 -9.96 6.39 -8.35
N THR A 175 -9.25 7.47 -8.04
CA THR A 175 -9.92 8.76 -7.79
C THR A 175 -10.46 9.35 -9.08
N GLY A 176 -11.77 9.58 -9.12
CA GLY A 176 -12.51 10.05 -10.29
C GLY A 176 -12.49 9.06 -11.46
N ASP A 177 -13.04 9.49 -12.59
CA ASP A 177 -13.33 8.60 -13.72
C ASP A 177 -12.34 8.77 -14.89
N SER A 178 -11.33 9.63 -14.75
CA SER A 178 -10.30 9.88 -15.77
C SER A 178 -9.46 8.63 -16.06
N TYR A 179 -9.07 8.42 -17.31
CA TYR A 179 -8.14 7.35 -17.66
C TYR A 179 -6.70 7.56 -17.15
N ASP A 180 -6.33 8.79 -16.76
CA ASP A 180 -5.07 9.10 -16.06
C ASP A 180 -5.38 9.66 -14.67
N ALA A 181 -5.95 8.80 -13.81
CA ALA A 181 -6.16 9.14 -12.41
C ALA A 181 -4.82 9.33 -11.70
N ALA A 182 -4.76 10.29 -10.76
CA ALA A 182 -3.54 10.59 -10.02
C ALA A 182 -3.14 9.43 -9.09
N CYS A 183 -4.12 8.77 -8.48
CA CYS A 183 -3.94 7.57 -7.68
C CYS A 183 -5.03 6.53 -8.01
N GLY A 184 -4.68 5.26 -7.82
CA GLY A 184 -5.57 4.14 -8.09
C GLY A 184 -4.88 2.78 -8.07
N VAL A 185 -5.68 1.73 -8.11
CA VAL A 185 -5.29 0.33 -8.16
C VAL A 185 -5.83 -0.26 -9.45
N TYR A 186 -4.97 -0.96 -10.17
CA TYR A 186 -5.25 -1.57 -11.46
C TYR A 186 -4.89 -3.05 -11.41
N GLY A 187 -5.66 -3.87 -12.12
CA GLY A 187 -5.44 -5.31 -12.23
C GLY A 187 -5.21 -5.71 -13.67
N ASP A 188 -4.06 -6.31 -13.95
CA ASP A 188 -3.77 -6.99 -15.21
C ASP A 188 -4.24 -8.44 -15.10
N PHE A 189 -5.30 -8.78 -15.83
CA PHE A 189 -5.89 -10.11 -15.82
C PHE A 189 -5.45 -10.89 -17.06
N LYS A 190 -5.23 -12.19 -16.89
CA LYS A 190 -4.90 -13.09 -18.00
C LYS A 190 -5.69 -14.38 -17.93
N LYS A 191 -5.72 -15.11 -19.04
CA LYS A 191 -6.24 -16.49 -19.06
C LYS A 191 -5.33 -17.39 -18.23
N CYS A 192 -5.92 -18.22 -17.38
CA CYS A 192 -5.19 -19.11 -16.47
C CYS A 192 -5.58 -20.58 -16.71
N ASN A 193 -4.66 -21.53 -16.49
CA ASN A 193 -4.93 -22.94 -16.86
C ASN A 193 -6.11 -23.55 -16.09
N ALA A 194 -6.29 -23.16 -14.83
CA ALA A 194 -7.31 -23.73 -13.95
C ALA A 194 -8.60 -22.91 -13.87
N PHE A 195 -8.63 -21.72 -14.48
CA PHE A 195 -9.60 -20.65 -14.24
C PHE A 195 -9.81 -19.82 -15.50
N PRO A 196 -11.04 -19.38 -15.84
CA PRO A 196 -11.30 -18.58 -17.04
C PRO A 196 -10.37 -17.36 -17.17
N SER A 197 -10.15 -16.64 -16.07
CA SER A 197 -9.07 -15.67 -15.92
C SER A 197 -8.56 -15.63 -14.47
N CYS A 198 -7.42 -14.98 -14.26
CA CYS A 198 -6.91 -14.66 -12.93
C CYS A 198 -6.05 -13.39 -12.96
N VAL A 199 -5.87 -12.74 -11.81
CA VAL A 199 -5.00 -11.56 -11.68
C VAL A 199 -3.55 -12.00 -11.84
N ASN A 200 -2.86 -11.42 -12.82
CA ASN A 200 -1.44 -11.64 -13.09
C ASN A 200 -0.58 -10.67 -12.29
N ARG A 201 -0.89 -9.37 -12.40
CA ARG A 201 -0.14 -8.28 -11.80
C ARG A 201 -1.11 -7.23 -11.27
N ALA A 202 -0.80 -6.69 -10.10
CA ALA A 202 -1.47 -5.52 -9.56
C ALA A 202 -0.56 -4.30 -9.71
N THR A 203 -1.12 -3.17 -10.13
CA THR A 203 -0.42 -1.88 -10.16
C THR A 203 -1.10 -0.95 -9.18
N PHE A 204 -0.35 -0.47 -8.18
CA PHE A 204 -0.78 0.52 -7.21
C PHE A 204 -0.08 1.86 -7.47
N LYS A 205 -0.87 2.85 -7.90
CA LYS A 205 -0.44 4.24 -8.05
C LYS A 205 -0.88 5.01 -6.80
N ASP A 206 0.05 5.30 -5.91
CA ASP A 206 -0.26 6.11 -4.71
C ASP A 206 -0.39 7.59 -5.07
N ASN A 207 0.36 8.05 -6.07
CA ASN A 207 0.25 9.39 -6.64
C ASN A 207 0.90 9.40 -8.04
N ARG A 208 0.97 10.58 -8.69
CA ARG A 208 1.55 10.70 -10.06
C ARG A 208 3.01 10.26 -10.17
N HIS A 209 3.75 10.23 -9.06
CA HIS A 209 5.17 9.94 -9.00
C HIS A 209 5.51 8.62 -8.31
N THR A 210 4.54 7.93 -7.71
CA THR A 210 4.76 6.64 -7.04
C THR A 210 3.86 5.59 -7.69
N VAL A 211 4.47 4.76 -8.53
CA VAL A 211 3.83 3.60 -9.16
C VAL A 211 4.52 2.34 -8.67
N ILE A 212 3.73 1.42 -8.12
CA ILE A 212 4.19 0.17 -7.54
C ILE A 212 3.54 -0.98 -8.28
N GLU A 213 4.32 -1.94 -8.74
CA GLU A 213 3.82 -3.13 -9.44
C GLU A 213 4.17 -4.39 -8.67
N ILE A 214 3.21 -5.31 -8.55
CA ILE A 214 3.35 -6.57 -7.81
C ILE A 214 2.87 -7.72 -8.68
N ASP A 215 3.73 -8.71 -8.92
CA ASP A 215 3.37 -9.94 -9.61
C ASP A 215 2.72 -10.91 -8.59
N HIS A 216 1.54 -11.44 -8.91
CA HIS A 216 0.87 -12.40 -8.03
C HIS A 216 1.64 -13.73 -7.88
N SER A 217 2.58 -14.03 -8.80
CA SER A 217 3.45 -15.20 -8.72
C SER A 217 4.68 -15.00 -7.82
N ASP A 218 5.06 -13.75 -7.54
CA ASP A 218 6.14 -13.38 -6.63
C ASP A 218 5.73 -12.17 -5.78
N ILE A 219 4.93 -12.43 -4.76
CA ILE A 219 4.44 -11.39 -3.86
C ILE A 219 5.56 -10.81 -2.97
N HIS A 220 6.72 -11.47 -2.89
CA HIS A 220 7.84 -11.06 -2.04
C HIS A 220 8.62 -9.89 -2.63
N THR A 221 8.41 -9.61 -3.91
CA THR A 221 9.03 -8.49 -4.59
C THR A 221 7.99 -7.52 -5.12
N VAL A 222 8.30 -6.23 -5.02
CA VAL A 222 7.50 -5.16 -5.61
C VAL A 222 8.42 -4.26 -6.43
N MET A 223 7.94 -3.75 -7.54
CA MET A 223 8.69 -2.83 -8.38
C MET A 223 8.16 -1.41 -8.18
N VAL A 224 8.98 -0.52 -7.63
CA VAL A 224 8.63 0.88 -7.35
C VAL A 224 9.34 1.75 -8.38
N ASN A 225 8.59 2.37 -9.28
CA ASN A 225 9.10 3.19 -10.39
C ASN A 225 10.20 2.51 -11.22
N GLY A 226 10.10 1.19 -11.43
CA GLY A 226 11.07 0.41 -12.20
C GLY A 226 12.24 -0.17 -11.39
N GLU A 227 12.33 0.13 -10.09
CA GLU A 227 13.33 -0.46 -9.18
C GLU A 227 12.71 -1.56 -8.31
N THR A 228 13.40 -2.69 -8.16
CA THR A 228 12.88 -3.84 -7.40
C THR A 228 13.19 -3.73 -5.90
N PHE A 229 12.17 -3.98 -5.08
CA PHE A 229 12.20 -3.99 -3.62
C PHE A 229 11.73 -5.33 -3.08
N MET A 230 12.46 -5.89 -2.13
CA MET A 230 11.98 -7.05 -1.37
C MET A 230 11.09 -6.57 -0.22
N VAL A 231 9.85 -7.06 -0.19
CA VAL A 231 8.95 -6.88 0.95
C VAL A 231 9.33 -7.95 1.97
N THR A 232 9.83 -7.51 3.13
CA THR A 232 10.36 -8.43 4.15
C THR A 232 9.37 -8.61 5.28
N ASN A 233 9.37 -9.80 5.88
CA ASN A 233 8.64 -10.08 7.12
C ASN A 233 9.47 -9.67 8.36
N ASN A 234 9.87 -8.40 8.42
CA ASN A 234 10.80 -7.88 9.43
C ASN A 234 10.07 -7.27 10.63
N HIS A 235 9.04 -7.96 11.15
CA HIS A 235 8.23 -7.52 12.30
C HIS A 235 7.81 -6.05 12.14
N GLY A 236 6.96 -5.75 11.17
CA GLY A 236 6.43 -4.39 10.96
C GLY A 236 6.62 -3.82 9.55
N CYS A 237 5.86 -2.78 9.26
CA CYS A 237 5.81 -2.08 7.97
C CYS A 237 6.85 -0.97 7.91
N LYS A 238 7.50 -0.85 6.76
CA LYS A 238 8.56 0.14 6.51
C LYS A 238 8.25 0.96 5.29
N GLU A 239 8.70 2.21 5.30
CA GLU A 239 8.55 3.12 4.16
C GLU A 239 9.38 2.62 2.98
N LEU A 240 8.81 2.69 1.78
CA LEU A 240 9.49 2.36 0.54
C LEU A 240 10.42 3.51 0.15
N ILE A 241 11.69 3.20 -0.10
CA ILE A 241 12.73 4.19 -0.42
C ILE A 241 13.55 3.66 -1.58
N ASN A 242 13.62 4.40 -2.69
CA ASN A 242 14.39 4.02 -3.88
C ASN A 242 15.42 5.11 -4.25
N THR A 243 16.08 4.99 -5.42
CA THR A 243 17.05 6.03 -5.83
C THR A 243 16.41 7.40 -6.10
N GLY A 244 15.11 7.44 -6.37
CA GLY A 244 14.29 8.64 -6.49
C GLY A 244 13.79 9.24 -5.17
N GLY A 245 14.08 8.59 -4.03
CA GLY A 245 13.79 9.11 -2.70
C GLY A 245 12.71 8.32 -1.94
N TYR A 246 12.07 9.00 -0.98
CA TYR A 246 11.00 8.43 -0.16
C TYR A 246 9.71 8.34 -0.95
N HIS A 247 9.05 7.19 -0.87
CA HIS A 247 7.68 7.01 -1.29
C HIS A 247 6.83 6.93 -0.03
N ASN A 248 5.80 7.77 0.07
CA ASN A 248 4.85 7.79 1.20
C ASN A 248 3.93 6.55 1.20
N VAL A 249 4.53 5.36 1.14
CA VAL A 249 3.90 4.05 1.12
C VAL A 249 4.65 3.13 2.07
N LEU A 250 3.94 2.55 3.04
CA LEU A 250 4.48 1.52 3.92
C LEU A 250 4.29 0.16 3.26
N ALA A 251 5.32 -0.68 3.32
CA ALA A 251 5.31 -2.06 2.84
C ALA A 251 5.67 -3.03 3.97
N CYS A 252 4.91 -4.12 4.07
CA CYS A 252 5.14 -5.22 5.00
C CYS A 252 4.62 -6.52 4.43
N MET A 253 5.13 -7.61 4.97
CA MET A 253 4.66 -8.95 4.68
C MET A 253 4.02 -9.56 5.92
N PHE A 254 2.87 -10.21 5.73
CA PHE A 254 2.17 -10.93 6.78
C PHE A 254 2.22 -12.42 6.54
N MET A 255 2.74 -13.15 7.54
CA MET A 255 2.87 -14.61 7.57
C MET A 255 3.52 -15.21 6.31
N ASP A 256 4.36 -14.44 5.62
CA ASP A 256 5.00 -14.87 4.36
C ASP A 256 4.01 -15.21 3.22
N GLN A 257 2.76 -14.73 3.34
CA GLN A 257 1.65 -15.10 2.45
C GLN A 257 0.92 -13.90 1.84
N TYR A 258 1.11 -12.72 2.41
CA TYR A 258 0.42 -11.51 2.01
C TYR A 258 1.40 -10.34 2.03
N SER A 259 1.47 -9.59 0.94
CA SER A 259 2.21 -8.34 0.88
C SER A 259 1.23 -7.19 0.97
N LEU A 260 1.35 -6.38 2.02
CA LEU A 260 0.51 -5.22 2.26
C LEU A 260 1.29 -3.94 1.92
N LEU A 261 0.63 -3.07 1.16
CA LEU A 261 1.03 -1.70 0.88
C LEU A 261 -0.02 -0.75 1.46
N ILE A 262 0.42 0.20 2.29
CA ILE A 262 -0.44 1.25 2.87
C ILE A 262 0.02 2.56 2.27
N GLY A 263 -0.80 3.16 1.39
CA GLY A 263 -0.45 4.38 0.69
C GLY A 263 -0.97 5.65 1.34
N SER A 264 -0.27 6.76 1.07
CA SER A 264 -0.65 8.08 1.54
C SER A 264 -1.94 8.62 0.94
N SER A 265 -2.32 8.09 -0.23
CA SER A 265 -3.58 8.35 -0.93
C SER A 265 -4.84 7.95 -0.17
N GLY A 266 -4.70 7.17 0.91
CA GLY A 266 -5.83 6.57 1.63
C GLY A 266 -6.24 5.21 1.05
N LEU A 267 -5.63 4.77 -0.06
CA LEU A 267 -5.76 3.41 -0.57
C LEU A 267 -4.70 2.50 0.07
N SER A 268 -5.10 1.27 0.40
CA SER A 268 -4.19 0.21 0.82
C SER A 268 -4.45 -1.05 0.02
N VAL A 269 -3.39 -1.75 -0.38
CA VAL A 269 -3.44 -2.90 -1.27
C VAL A 269 -2.77 -4.08 -0.61
N MET A 270 -3.45 -5.21 -0.53
CA MET A 270 -2.85 -6.45 -0.06
C MET A 270 -2.96 -7.53 -1.12
N VAL A 271 -1.81 -8.13 -1.43
CA VAL A 271 -1.67 -9.09 -2.52
C VAL A 271 -1.29 -10.45 -1.96
N SER A 272 -1.97 -11.48 -2.45
CA SER A 272 -1.59 -12.88 -2.31
C SER A 272 -1.72 -13.58 -3.67
N PRO A 273 -1.21 -14.82 -3.83
CA PRO A 273 -1.23 -15.49 -5.13
C PRO A 273 -2.63 -15.74 -5.73
N PHE A 274 -3.71 -15.56 -4.97
CA PHE A 274 -5.09 -15.82 -5.44
C PHE A 274 -6.08 -14.72 -5.06
N ARG A 275 -5.59 -13.60 -4.51
CA ARG A 275 -6.46 -12.56 -3.95
C ARG A 275 -5.76 -11.21 -3.96
N LEU A 276 -6.52 -10.18 -4.29
CA LEU A 276 -6.17 -8.78 -4.22
C LEU A 276 -7.24 -8.09 -3.39
N ASP A 277 -6.86 -7.61 -2.20
CA ASP A 277 -7.73 -6.82 -1.34
C ASP A 277 -7.35 -5.35 -1.45
N ILE A 278 -8.36 -4.48 -1.54
CA ILE A 278 -8.21 -3.03 -1.62
C ILE A 278 -9.04 -2.41 -0.50
N TRP A 279 -8.41 -1.60 0.34
CA TRP A 279 -9.09 -0.76 1.32
C TRP A 279 -9.05 0.70 0.89
N ALA A 280 -10.16 1.40 1.11
CA ALA A 280 -10.28 2.83 0.90
C ALA A 280 -10.62 3.52 2.22
N ALA A 281 -9.79 4.47 2.63
CA ALA A 281 -10.04 5.32 3.80
C ALA A 281 -11.34 6.11 3.61
N ALA A 282 -12.04 6.41 4.71
CA ALA A 282 -13.32 7.11 4.71
C ALA A 282 -13.30 8.46 3.95
N ASP A 283 -12.15 9.14 3.91
CA ASP A 283 -11.94 10.39 3.16
C ASP A 283 -12.11 10.22 1.64
N LEU A 284 -12.05 8.99 1.12
CA LEU A 284 -12.26 8.65 -0.29
C LEU A 284 -13.72 8.38 -0.63
N ASN A 285 -14.64 8.47 0.34
CA ASN A 285 -16.06 8.24 0.14
C ASN A 285 -16.61 9.13 -0.99
N ASN A 286 -17.29 8.50 -1.96
CA ASN A 286 -17.88 9.11 -3.14
C ASN A 286 -16.87 9.81 -4.07
N THR A 287 -15.58 9.51 -3.92
CA THR A 287 -14.50 10.03 -4.80
C THR A 287 -13.94 8.97 -5.73
N LEU A 288 -14.27 7.70 -5.50
CA LEU A 288 -13.72 6.57 -6.24
C LEU A 288 -14.61 6.16 -7.40
N GLY A 289 -13.99 5.55 -8.40
CA GLY A 289 -14.64 4.80 -9.47
C GLY A 289 -13.76 3.63 -9.90
N GLY A 290 -14.37 2.65 -10.56
CA GLY A 290 -13.70 1.43 -11.01
C GLY A 290 -14.57 0.20 -10.83
N LEU A 291 -13.98 -0.97 -11.07
CA LEU A 291 -14.64 -2.27 -10.84
C LEU A 291 -15.04 -2.49 -9.37
N CYS A 292 -14.39 -1.82 -8.42
CA CYS A 292 -14.73 -1.87 -7.00
C CYS A 292 -15.91 -0.96 -6.61
N GLY A 293 -16.59 -0.32 -7.56
CA GLY A 293 -17.73 0.56 -7.31
C GLY A 293 -17.33 2.00 -6.94
N ARG A 294 -18.28 2.76 -6.38
CA ARG A 294 -18.12 4.19 -6.08
C ARG A 294 -17.67 4.50 -4.65
N PHE A 295 -17.75 3.51 -3.76
CA PHE A 295 -17.49 3.66 -2.32
C PHE A 295 -18.30 4.81 -1.72
N ASN A 296 -19.62 4.68 -1.73
CA ASN A 296 -20.55 5.68 -1.21
C ASN A 296 -21.59 5.07 -0.25
N TRP A 297 -21.36 3.84 0.19
CA TRP A 297 -22.24 3.01 1.01
C TRP A 297 -23.58 2.66 0.33
N ASN A 298 -23.64 2.72 -1.00
CA ASN A 298 -24.81 2.39 -1.78
C ASN A 298 -24.51 1.34 -2.86
N GLU A 299 -24.75 0.07 -2.53
CA GLU A 299 -24.51 -1.03 -3.47
C GLU A 299 -25.30 -0.89 -4.80
N THR A 300 -26.41 -0.14 -4.81
CA THR A 300 -27.29 -0.03 -5.99
C THR A 300 -26.67 0.67 -7.19
N ASP A 301 -25.61 1.46 -6.97
CA ASP A 301 -24.93 2.23 -8.02
C ASP A 301 -23.52 1.70 -8.34
N ASP A 302 -23.14 0.55 -7.77
CA ASP A 302 -21.80 -0.02 -7.95
C ASP A 302 -21.46 -0.33 -9.42
N PHE A 303 -22.49 -0.58 -10.25
CA PHE A 303 -22.34 -0.70 -11.70
C PHE A 303 -22.45 0.65 -12.40
N THR A 304 -21.59 1.59 -12.02
CA THR A 304 -21.44 2.87 -12.69
C THR A 304 -20.34 2.80 -13.76
N LEU A 305 -20.70 3.10 -15.01
CA LEU A 305 -19.76 3.22 -16.11
C LEU A 305 -18.81 4.40 -15.89
N ARG A 306 -17.63 4.37 -16.54
CA ARG A 306 -16.68 5.49 -16.52
C ARG A 306 -17.26 6.85 -16.94
N ASN A 307 -18.31 6.88 -17.76
CA ASN A 307 -18.98 8.12 -18.15
C ASN A 307 -20.04 8.62 -17.14
N GLY A 308 -20.15 7.96 -15.98
CA GLY A 308 -21.12 8.26 -14.93
C GLY A 308 -22.50 7.62 -15.11
N THR A 309 -22.71 6.79 -16.13
CA THR A 309 -23.99 6.09 -16.32
C THR A 309 -24.13 4.94 -15.32
N GLU A 310 -25.13 4.99 -14.46
CA GLU A 310 -25.50 3.91 -13.55
C GLU A 310 -26.30 2.82 -14.30
N LEU A 311 -25.95 1.56 -14.08
CA LEU A 311 -26.62 0.40 -14.67
C LEU A 311 -27.36 -0.41 -13.61
N PRO A 312 -28.48 -1.05 -13.96
CA PRO A 312 -29.25 -1.87 -13.03
C PRO A 312 -28.45 -3.11 -12.60
N LEU A 313 -28.59 -3.47 -11.34
CA LEU A 313 -27.94 -4.64 -10.73
C LEU A 313 -28.59 -5.99 -11.10
N GLU A 314 -29.83 -5.96 -11.58
CA GLU A 314 -30.66 -7.15 -11.82
C GLU A 314 -30.11 -8.07 -12.92
N THR A 315 -29.36 -7.51 -13.86
CA THR A 315 -28.65 -8.24 -14.92
C THR A 315 -27.23 -7.70 -15.01
N PHE A 316 -26.24 -8.56 -14.85
CA PHE A 316 -24.84 -8.13 -14.92
C PHE A 316 -24.51 -7.56 -16.32
N PRO A 317 -24.18 -6.27 -16.44
CA PRO A 317 -23.91 -5.65 -17.72
C PRO A 317 -22.43 -5.77 -18.10
N THR A 318 -22.08 -6.51 -19.15
CA THR A 318 -20.68 -6.67 -19.60
C THR A 318 -20.03 -5.34 -20.01
N VAL A 319 -20.84 -4.37 -20.42
CA VAL A 319 -20.41 -3.00 -20.70
C VAL A 319 -19.85 -2.28 -19.46
N PHE A 320 -20.19 -2.72 -18.24
CA PHE A 320 -19.64 -2.13 -17.01
C PHE A 320 -18.14 -2.36 -16.90
N PRO A 321 -17.63 -3.61 -16.86
CA PRO A 321 -16.18 -3.81 -16.78
C PRO A 321 -15.43 -3.28 -18.00
N GLU A 322 -16.03 -3.38 -19.19
CA GLU A 322 -15.45 -2.86 -20.43
C GLU A 322 -15.18 -1.35 -20.35
N SER A 323 -16.09 -0.57 -19.75
CA SER A 323 -15.91 0.88 -19.58
C SER A 323 -14.70 1.26 -18.70
N TRP A 324 -14.25 0.33 -17.84
CA TRP A 324 -13.15 0.51 -16.91
C TRP A 324 -11.83 -0.08 -17.39
N MET A 325 -11.74 -0.55 -18.64
CA MET A 325 -10.46 -0.86 -19.28
C MET A 325 -9.51 0.35 -19.24
N THR A 326 -8.22 0.09 -19.08
CA THR A 326 -7.18 1.12 -19.05
C THR A 326 -6.71 1.50 -20.47
N ASN A 327 -6.15 2.69 -20.64
CA ASN A 327 -5.57 3.14 -21.92
C ASN A 327 -4.36 2.33 -22.40
N VAL A 328 -3.76 1.55 -21.49
CA VAL A 328 -2.60 0.70 -21.78
C VAL A 328 -3.04 -0.62 -22.40
N SER A 329 -4.31 -0.99 -22.24
CA SER A 329 -4.91 -2.10 -22.96
C SER A 329 -5.23 -1.64 -24.37
N ASP A 330 -4.49 -2.13 -25.37
CA ASP A 330 -4.97 -2.09 -26.74
C ASP A 330 -6.18 -3.03 -26.83
N PRO A 331 -7.38 -2.54 -27.21
CA PRO A 331 -8.57 -3.39 -27.37
C PRO A 331 -8.34 -4.57 -28.31
N ASP A 332 -7.42 -4.45 -29.27
CA ASP A 332 -7.08 -5.52 -30.21
C ASP A 332 -6.17 -6.61 -29.58
N ASP A 333 -5.42 -6.27 -28.52
CA ASP A 333 -4.60 -7.21 -27.73
C ASP A 333 -5.37 -7.83 -26.55
N CYS A 334 -6.63 -7.46 -26.40
CA CYS A 334 -7.54 -7.89 -25.36
C CYS A 334 -8.44 -9.01 -25.88
N PRO A 335 -8.18 -10.30 -25.54
CA PRO A 335 -9.09 -11.37 -25.93
C PRO A 335 -10.48 -11.09 -25.39
N GLU A 336 -11.49 -11.37 -26.20
CA GLU A 336 -12.88 -11.37 -25.76
C GLU A 336 -13.00 -12.17 -24.45
N PRO A 337 -13.66 -11.61 -23.42
CA PRO A 337 -13.88 -12.31 -22.17
C PRO A 337 -14.46 -13.69 -22.45
N ALA A 338 -14.08 -14.70 -21.66
CA ALA A 338 -14.75 -15.98 -21.74
C ALA A 338 -16.25 -15.74 -21.54
N GLU A 339 -17.09 -16.22 -22.47
CA GLU A 339 -18.55 -16.05 -22.40
C GLU A 339 -19.00 -16.34 -20.96
N ARG A 340 -19.74 -15.41 -20.35
CA ARG A 340 -20.42 -15.66 -19.08
C ARG A 340 -21.43 -16.77 -19.35
N MET A 341 -21.02 -17.99 -19.07
CA MET A 341 -21.70 -19.18 -19.55
C MET A 341 -22.87 -19.52 -18.60
N ASP A 342 -24.09 -19.27 -19.11
CA ASP A 342 -25.42 -19.61 -18.58
C ASP A 342 -25.83 -19.02 -17.20
N ASP A 343 -26.94 -18.26 -17.20
CA ASP A 343 -27.79 -17.96 -16.02
C ASP A 343 -28.15 -19.20 -15.18
N ALA A 344 -28.07 -20.40 -15.79
CA ALA A 344 -28.37 -21.68 -15.16
C ALA A 344 -27.48 -22.02 -13.94
N CYS A 345 -26.31 -21.39 -13.80
CA CYS A 345 -25.43 -21.57 -12.64
C CYS A 345 -25.64 -20.51 -11.54
N GLU A 346 -26.39 -19.45 -11.80
CA GLU A 346 -26.69 -18.44 -10.78
C GLU A 346 -27.68 -18.97 -9.74
N GLY A 347 -27.37 -18.76 -8.47
CA GLY A 347 -28.30 -19.05 -7.37
C GLY A 347 -28.68 -20.53 -7.18
N ASN A 348 -27.91 -21.49 -7.71
CA ASN A 348 -28.22 -22.91 -7.55
C ASN A 348 -28.17 -23.34 -6.07
N THR A 349 -29.35 -23.43 -5.45
CA THR A 349 -29.48 -23.67 -4.00
C THR A 349 -28.94 -25.04 -3.56
N GLU A 350 -28.86 -26.04 -4.44
CA GLU A 350 -28.24 -27.33 -4.12
C GLU A 350 -26.71 -27.19 -4.01
N HIS A 351 -26.10 -26.49 -4.96
CA HIS A 351 -24.67 -26.21 -4.96
C HIS A 351 -24.27 -25.33 -3.77
N VAL A 352 -25.06 -24.30 -3.44
CA VAL A 352 -24.87 -23.49 -2.22
C VAL A 352 -24.88 -24.38 -0.97
N ARG A 353 -25.87 -25.28 -0.83
CA ARG A 353 -25.93 -26.22 0.31
C ARG A 353 -24.71 -27.14 0.36
N ARG A 354 -24.21 -27.58 -0.80
CA ARG A 354 -23.01 -28.42 -0.89
C ARG A 354 -21.75 -27.66 -0.51
N CYS A 355 -21.60 -26.42 -0.97
CA CYS A 355 -20.54 -25.51 -0.57
C CYS A 355 -20.56 -25.29 0.95
N LYS A 356 -21.71 -24.92 1.53
CA LYS A 356 -21.89 -24.76 2.98
C LYS A 356 -21.60 -26.05 3.76
N ARG A 357 -21.99 -27.23 3.26
CA ARG A 357 -21.74 -28.51 3.95
C ARG A 357 -20.28 -28.94 3.91
N VAL A 358 -19.64 -28.90 2.74
CA VAL A 358 -18.22 -29.26 2.61
C VAL A 358 -17.36 -28.21 3.31
N GLY A 359 -17.81 -26.96 3.23
CA GLY A 359 -17.12 -25.81 3.73
C GLY A 359 -17.26 -25.54 5.21
N GLY A 360 -18.46 -25.66 5.77
CA GLY A 360 -18.68 -25.56 7.21
C GLY A 360 -17.92 -26.64 8.00
N ASN A 361 -17.68 -27.81 7.41
CA ASN A 361 -16.81 -28.84 7.98
C ASN A 361 -15.30 -28.56 7.80
N ALA A 362 -14.94 -27.56 6.99
CA ALA A 362 -13.57 -27.15 6.68
C ALA A 362 -13.23 -25.72 7.14
N ALA A 363 -14.21 -24.98 7.68
CA ALA A 363 -14.10 -23.58 8.10
C ALA A 363 -13.41 -23.44 9.46
N LEU A 364 -12.28 -24.13 9.61
CA LEU A 364 -11.39 -24.04 10.74
C LEU A 364 -10.10 -23.35 10.25
N CYS A 365 -9.92 -22.09 10.58
CA CYS A 365 -8.58 -21.47 10.57
C CYS A 365 -8.05 -21.59 12.00
N ARG A 366 -6.92 -22.28 12.17
CA ARG A 366 -6.28 -22.57 13.48
C ARG A 366 -7.21 -23.15 14.58
N GLY A 367 -8.31 -23.80 14.22
CA GLY A 367 -9.24 -24.35 15.22
C GLY A 367 -10.47 -23.50 15.52
N ILE A 368 -10.63 -22.34 14.87
CA ILE A 368 -11.75 -21.41 15.07
C ILE A 368 -12.74 -21.49 13.91
N GLN A 369 -14.04 -21.52 14.23
CA GLN A 369 -15.13 -21.55 13.27
C GLN A 369 -15.36 -20.17 12.64
N MET A 370 -15.16 -20.06 11.33
CA MET A 370 -15.22 -18.78 10.61
C MET A 370 -16.63 -18.42 10.12
N ASN A 371 -16.98 -17.13 10.20
CA ASN A 371 -18.25 -16.61 9.69
C ASN A 371 -18.11 -16.27 8.19
N VAL A 372 -18.42 -17.24 7.34
CA VAL A 372 -18.31 -17.12 5.89
C VAL A 372 -19.58 -16.44 5.35
N ASN A 373 -19.42 -15.25 4.73
CA ASN A 373 -20.54 -14.49 4.16
C ASN A 373 -21.29 -15.31 3.08
N GLU A 374 -22.61 -15.10 2.98
CA GLU A 374 -23.49 -15.61 1.93
C GLU A 374 -22.94 -15.44 0.52
N ALA A 375 -22.28 -14.32 0.24
CA ALA A 375 -21.73 -14.06 -1.08
C ALA A 375 -20.58 -15.00 -1.48
N PHE A 376 -19.68 -15.35 -0.55
CA PHE A 376 -18.66 -16.38 -0.81
C PHE A 376 -19.30 -17.72 -1.17
N TRP A 377 -20.43 -18.05 -0.53
CA TRP A 377 -21.17 -19.26 -0.86
C TRP A 377 -21.82 -19.21 -2.24
N LYS A 378 -22.18 -18.02 -2.73
CA LYS A 378 -22.66 -17.81 -4.11
C LYS A 378 -21.53 -18.05 -5.11
N SER A 379 -20.35 -17.44 -4.92
CA SER A 379 -19.16 -17.71 -5.75
C SER A 379 -18.81 -19.20 -5.79
N CYS A 380 -18.67 -19.84 -4.63
CA CYS A 380 -18.42 -21.29 -4.57
C CYS A 380 -19.47 -22.11 -5.33
N SER A 381 -20.75 -21.71 -5.26
CA SER A 381 -21.83 -22.43 -5.93
C SER A 381 -21.77 -22.29 -7.45
N TYR A 382 -21.34 -21.12 -7.93
CA TYR A 382 -21.13 -20.82 -9.34
C TYR A 382 -20.01 -21.71 -9.89
N ASP A 383 -18.84 -21.73 -9.25
CA ASP A 383 -17.71 -22.54 -9.73
C ASP A 383 -18.01 -24.02 -9.64
N LEU A 384 -18.68 -24.45 -8.56
CA LEU A 384 -19.09 -25.83 -8.38
C LEU A 384 -20.02 -26.27 -9.52
N CYS A 385 -20.94 -25.41 -9.96
CA CYS A 385 -21.80 -25.65 -11.10
C CYS A 385 -20.99 -25.88 -12.38
N HIS A 386 -20.06 -24.96 -12.68
CA HIS A 386 -19.17 -25.05 -13.84
C HIS A 386 -18.31 -26.30 -13.82
N MET A 387 -17.69 -26.60 -12.68
CA MET A 387 -16.91 -27.82 -12.50
C MET A 387 -17.74 -29.07 -12.81
N ILE A 388 -18.96 -29.17 -12.28
CA ILE A 388 -19.83 -30.33 -12.49
C ILE A 388 -20.22 -30.47 -13.96
N ARG A 389 -20.60 -29.36 -14.62
CA ARG A 389 -20.96 -29.34 -16.05
C ARG A 389 -19.78 -29.76 -16.93
N ASN A 390 -18.56 -29.36 -16.56
CA ASN A 390 -17.32 -29.75 -17.22
C ASN A 390 -16.81 -31.16 -16.79
N GLY A 391 -17.67 -32.00 -16.22
CA GLY A 391 -17.36 -33.39 -15.90
C GLY A 391 -16.45 -33.61 -14.68
N ALA A 392 -16.29 -32.62 -13.80
CA ALA A 392 -15.47 -32.77 -12.61
C ALA A 392 -16.02 -33.83 -11.65
N SER A 393 -15.15 -34.72 -11.19
CA SER A 393 -15.52 -35.74 -10.21
C SER A 393 -15.91 -35.14 -8.85
N LYS A 394 -16.67 -35.91 -8.05
CA LYS A 394 -16.98 -35.56 -6.64
C LYS A 394 -15.73 -35.30 -5.80
N LYS A 395 -14.62 -36.01 -6.09
CA LYS A 395 -13.32 -35.81 -5.41
C LYS A 395 -12.70 -34.47 -5.78
N LYS A 396 -12.72 -34.10 -7.08
CA LYS A 396 -12.15 -32.84 -7.58
C LYS A 396 -12.90 -31.64 -7.02
N THR A 397 -14.23 -31.66 -7.07
CA THR A 397 -15.10 -30.61 -6.51
C THR A 397 -14.98 -30.49 -4.98
N ARG A 398 -14.85 -31.60 -4.24
CA ARG A 398 -14.60 -31.53 -2.78
C ARG A 398 -13.23 -30.93 -2.45
N LYS A 399 -12.19 -31.26 -3.23
CA LYS A 399 -10.84 -30.69 -3.06
C LYS A 399 -10.86 -29.18 -3.35
N TYR A 400 -11.61 -28.76 -4.37
CA TYR A 400 -11.81 -27.35 -4.71
C TYR A 400 -12.42 -26.56 -3.56
N ILE A 401 -13.61 -26.97 -3.07
CA ILE A 401 -14.32 -26.26 -2.00
C ILE A 401 -13.43 -26.08 -0.75
N LYS A 402 -12.70 -27.13 -0.35
CA LYS A 402 -11.76 -27.04 0.78
C LYS A 402 -10.63 -26.02 0.54
N LYS A 403 -10.14 -25.93 -0.69
CA LYS A 403 -9.04 -25.06 -1.08
C LYS A 403 -9.45 -23.59 -1.05
N ILE A 404 -10.59 -23.23 -1.64
CA ILE A 404 -11.07 -21.83 -1.67
C ILE A 404 -11.45 -21.33 -0.27
N ILE A 405 -11.95 -22.20 0.60
CA ILE A 405 -12.31 -21.83 1.98
C ILE A 405 -11.09 -21.54 2.84
N ALA A 406 -10.03 -22.33 2.68
CA ALA A 406 -8.76 -22.08 3.34
C ALA A 406 -8.16 -20.73 2.90
N ARG A 407 -8.34 -20.35 1.63
CA ARG A 407 -7.86 -19.07 1.07
C ARG A 407 -8.69 -17.86 1.51
N SER A 408 -10.01 -18.00 1.55
CA SER A 408 -10.94 -16.89 1.84
C SER A 408 -10.96 -16.52 3.32
N ASN A 409 -10.99 -17.52 4.22
CA ASN A 409 -11.33 -17.29 5.63
C ASN A 409 -10.13 -17.07 6.55
N CYS A 410 -8.93 -17.52 6.18
CA CYS A 410 -7.79 -17.28 7.06
C CYS A 410 -7.37 -15.82 7.06
N LEU A 411 -7.73 -15.00 6.07
CA LEU A 411 -7.34 -13.59 6.06
C LEU A 411 -8.04 -12.74 7.12
N THR A 412 -9.36 -12.84 7.24
CA THR A 412 -10.15 -12.07 8.22
C THR A 412 -9.87 -12.49 9.66
N GLN A 413 -9.55 -13.77 9.88
CA GLN A 413 -9.09 -14.25 11.17
C GLN A 413 -7.62 -13.97 11.39
N ASN A 414 -6.74 -14.05 10.39
CA ASN A 414 -5.35 -13.65 10.53
C ASN A 414 -5.26 -12.15 10.86
N ILE A 415 -6.22 -11.32 10.43
CA ILE A 415 -6.36 -9.94 10.89
C ILE A 415 -6.65 -9.85 12.40
N LYS A 416 -7.44 -10.78 12.95
CA LYS A 416 -7.74 -10.91 14.39
C LYS A 416 -6.73 -11.75 15.20
N ASP A 417 -6.01 -12.68 14.58
CA ASP A 417 -4.95 -13.51 15.18
C ASP A 417 -3.60 -12.77 15.13
N MET A 418 -3.47 -11.75 14.27
CA MET A 418 -2.41 -10.74 14.36
C MET A 418 -2.37 -10.06 15.73
N THR A 419 -3.51 -10.06 16.44
CA THR A 419 -3.64 -9.56 17.82
C THR A 419 -3.08 -10.54 18.87
N GLU A 420 -2.99 -11.84 18.59
CA GLU A 420 -2.55 -12.88 19.55
C GLU A 420 -1.08 -13.32 19.37
N LEU A 421 -0.42 -12.99 18.25
CA LEU A 421 1.00 -13.30 17.99
C LEU A 421 1.99 -12.28 18.59
N LEU A 422 1.51 -11.31 19.38
CA LEU A 422 2.32 -10.26 20.03
C LEU A 422 2.42 -10.43 21.57
N GLU A 423 1.91 -11.54 22.13
CA GLU A 423 1.98 -11.83 23.57
C GLU A 423 2.85 -13.05 23.97
N ASP A 424 3.52 -13.72 23.03
CA ASP A 424 4.56 -14.75 23.29
C ASP A 424 5.93 -14.28 22.78
#